data_AF-R6XL67-F1
#
_entry.id   AF-R6XL67-F1
#
_cell.length_a   1.000
_cell.length_b   1.000
_cell.length_c   1.000
_cell.angle_alpha   90.00
_cell.angle_beta   90.00
_cell.angle_gamma   90.00
#
_symmetry.space_group_name_H-M   'P 1'
#
loop_
_entity.id
_entity.type
_entity.pdbx_description
1 polymer ?
#
loop_
_entity_poly.entity_id
_entity_poly.type
_entity_poly.pdbx_seq_one_letter_code
_entity_poly.pdbx_strand_id
1 'polypeptide(L)'
;MKKFFYLLASAALLLGACTKDEDPSLKVSPESLAFDGSASSKNVTIESNTAWEITGIKDWVSINKTSGNGNETIIVTVLENDGLDRECTVNISSSAAPATIKISQTGRPNLNVSEKDLEFGSEAGEKEVTVKTNKDWTVQNNCDWITVTPSSGKASDSEQTVKIAVAANTESERTGELTFAIDAETSVKVSVRQEGSVLEYAGVKYRTVKMKDGRTWMAENLRYVPEGKTPSSNPADGNGVWNPVGDDGKPTTDAAAIAEKGYLYDYPTVFKAEVTKDNYTTFEGAQGICPDGWHIPTRAEFVALCGNSNKANGESGTLIDKNAAYFDEGYNGAKITALDADGFGWSFSGVINKTSPTAAGKYTSTMTSAANCSVDGYLGKPSMSYILGSTGFTVNEKNGNVQFFGVMSTFTKTYMEGRATVGYTNYLGGQSLRCIKNK
;
A
#
# COMPACT_ATOMS: atom_id res chain seq x y z
N MET A 1 1.57 118.85 -69.28
CA MET A 1 1.89 117.57 -69.94
C MET A 1 2.22 116.53 -68.87
N LYS A 2 1.55 115.36 -68.89
CA LYS A 2 1.78 114.13 -68.08
C LYS A 2 1.54 114.31 -66.55
N LYS A 3 0.93 113.39 -65.79
CA LYS A 3 0.39 112.03 -66.01
C LYS A 3 -0.53 111.69 -64.81
N PHE A 4 -1.47 110.78 -65.07
CA PHE A 4 -2.40 110.09 -64.16
C PHE A 4 -1.76 109.47 -62.89
N PHE A 5 -2.51 109.44 -61.79
CA PHE A 5 -2.45 108.38 -60.77
C PHE A 5 -3.84 108.18 -60.11
N TYR A 6 -4.40 106.99 -60.26
CA TYR A 6 -5.49 106.45 -59.44
C TYR A 6 -4.93 105.23 -58.70
N LEU A 7 -5.16 105.11 -57.39
CA LEU A 7 -4.98 103.86 -56.65
C LEU A 7 -6.22 103.64 -55.76
N LEU A 8 -6.95 102.56 -56.05
CA LEU A 8 -8.09 102.06 -55.28
C LEU A 8 -7.61 101.34 -54.02
N ALA A 9 -8.30 101.58 -52.90
CA ALA A 9 -8.21 100.75 -51.70
C ALA A 9 -9.23 99.59 -51.80
N SER A 10 -8.76 98.35 -51.62
CA SER A 10 -9.60 97.14 -51.59
C SER A 10 -9.67 96.61 -50.16
N ALA A 11 -10.89 96.54 -49.61
CA ALA A 11 -11.18 95.90 -48.33
C ALA A 11 -11.32 94.37 -48.53
N ALA A 12 -10.56 93.59 -47.76
CA ALA A 12 -10.67 92.13 -47.73
C ALA A 12 -11.59 91.69 -46.58
N LEU A 13 -12.71 91.05 -46.92
CA LEU A 13 -13.63 90.39 -45.99
C LEU A 13 -13.07 88.98 -45.66
N LEU A 14 -12.74 88.73 -44.40
CA LEU A 14 -12.42 87.39 -43.88
C LEU A 14 -13.72 86.68 -43.48
N LEU A 15 -14.14 85.67 -44.25
CA LEU A 15 -15.18 84.72 -43.85
C LEU A 15 -14.51 83.60 -43.04
N GLY A 16 -14.75 83.60 -41.72
CA GLY A 16 -14.44 82.45 -40.87
C GLY A 16 -15.45 81.34 -41.11
N ALA A 17 -15.00 80.22 -41.68
CA ALA A 17 -15.79 79.00 -41.77
C ALA A 17 -15.77 78.30 -40.40
N CYS A 18 -16.90 78.29 -39.68
CA CYS A 18 -17.12 77.34 -38.59
C CYS A 18 -17.32 75.95 -39.19
N THR A 19 -16.31 75.09 -39.12
CA THR A 19 -16.51 73.65 -39.20
C THR A 19 -17.26 73.21 -37.95
N LYS A 20 -18.37 72.50 -38.12
CA LYS A 20 -19.14 71.94 -37.02
C LYS A 20 -18.34 70.78 -36.44
N ASP A 21 -17.71 70.96 -35.28
CA ASP A 21 -16.98 69.89 -34.60
C ASP A 21 -17.96 68.75 -34.28
N GLU A 22 -17.59 67.51 -34.65
CA GLU A 22 -18.36 66.32 -34.29
C GLU A 22 -18.17 66.01 -32.80
N ASP A 23 -19.25 65.61 -32.11
CA ASP A 23 -19.17 65.24 -30.70
C ASP A 23 -18.19 64.07 -30.50
N PRO A 24 -17.37 64.06 -29.42
CA PRO A 24 -16.47 62.96 -29.12
C PRO A 24 -17.19 61.61 -29.04
N SER A 25 -16.65 60.59 -29.70
CA SER A 25 -17.17 59.23 -29.72
C SER A 25 -16.07 58.20 -29.43
N LEU A 26 -16.46 57.14 -28.71
CA LEU A 26 -15.61 56.00 -28.40
C LEU A 26 -16.47 54.74 -28.30
N LYS A 27 -16.11 53.70 -29.03
CA LYS A 27 -16.71 52.36 -28.95
C LYS A 27 -15.62 51.30 -29.08
N VAL A 28 -15.84 50.14 -28.46
CA VAL A 28 -14.96 48.98 -28.57
C VAL A 28 -15.75 47.77 -29.01
N SER A 29 -15.17 46.93 -29.86
CA SER A 29 -15.79 45.68 -30.29
C SER A 29 -14.75 44.58 -30.49
N PRO A 30 -14.86 43.43 -29.79
CA PRO A 30 -15.86 43.12 -28.75
C PRO A 30 -15.60 43.81 -27.40
N GLU A 31 -16.64 43.96 -26.57
CA GLU A 31 -16.54 44.49 -25.19
C GLU A 31 -16.07 43.43 -24.17
N SER A 32 -16.01 42.16 -24.57
CA SER A 32 -15.48 41.07 -23.74
C SER A 32 -14.66 40.07 -24.54
N LEU A 33 -13.61 39.54 -23.89
CA LEU A 33 -12.70 38.53 -24.41
C LEU A 33 -12.62 37.37 -23.41
N ALA A 34 -12.98 36.16 -23.84
CA ALA A 34 -12.81 34.94 -23.07
C ALA A 34 -11.67 34.10 -23.64
N PHE A 35 -10.73 33.67 -22.81
CA PHE A 35 -9.57 32.85 -23.19
C PHE A 35 -9.59 31.51 -22.44
N ASP A 36 -9.01 30.47 -23.06
CA ASP A 36 -8.66 29.26 -22.31
C ASP A 36 -7.35 29.47 -21.51
N GLY A 37 -6.95 28.48 -20.71
CA GLY A 37 -5.75 28.58 -19.88
C GLY A 37 -4.42 28.67 -20.63
N SER A 38 -4.41 28.58 -21.96
CA SER A 38 -3.21 28.70 -22.78
C SER A 38 -2.89 30.16 -23.11
N ALA A 39 -1.60 30.45 -23.30
CA ALA A 39 -1.17 31.73 -23.83
C ALA A 39 -1.71 31.90 -25.26
N SER A 40 -2.44 32.99 -25.49
CA SER A 40 -3.09 33.25 -26.78
C SER A 40 -3.46 34.73 -26.93
N SER A 41 -3.91 35.15 -28.12
CA SER A 41 -4.25 36.54 -28.40
C SER A 41 -5.57 36.68 -29.16
N LYS A 42 -6.23 37.82 -28.98
CA LYS A 42 -7.46 38.22 -29.68
C LYS A 42 -7.41 39.70 -30.05
N ASN A 43 -8.10 40.05 -31.13
CA ASN A 43 -8.18 41.42 -31.62
C ASN A 43 -9.39 42.15 -31.04
N VAL A 44 -9.24 43.46 -30.81
CA VAL A 44 -10.32 44.39 -30.47
C VAL A 44 -10.23 45.62 -31.37
N THR A 45 -11.34 46.01 -31.96
CA THR A 45 -11.46 47.25 -32.74
C THR A 45 -11.91 48.38 -31.81
N ILE A 46 -11.18 49.49 -31.85
CA ILE A 46 -11.54 50.77 -31.23
C ILE A 46 -12.05 51.68 -32.34
N GLU A 47 -13.27 52.18 -32.20
CA GLU A 47 -13.84 53.22 -33.05
C GLU A 47 -13.87 54.52 -32.24
N SER A 48 -13.14 55.54 -32.69
CA SER A 48 -13.10 56.84 -32.03
C SER A 48 -12.80 57.97 -33.02
N ASN A 49 -13.28 59.17 -32.73
CA ASN A 49 -12.89 60.40 -33.43
C ASN A 49 -11.92 61.27 -32.61
N THR A 50 -11.44 60.77 -31.46
CA THR A 50 -10.46 61.47 -30.61
C THR A 50 -9.31 60.56 -30.18
N ALA A 51 -8.34 61.14 -29.47
CA ALA A 51 -7.24 60.38 -28.88
C ALA A 51 -7.72 59.55 -27.68
N TRP A 52 -7.18 58.34 -27.55
CA TRP A 52 -7.54 57.41 -26.49
C TRP A 52 -6.30 56.78 -25.82
N GLU A 53 -6.49 56.34 -24.57
CA GLU A 53 -5.47 55.68 -23.75
C GLU A 53 -6.08 54.49 -23.01
N ILE A 54 -5.29 53.42 -22.84
CA ILE A 54 -5.68 52.17 -22.19
C ILE A 54 -4.96 52.04 -20.85
N THR A 55 -5.73 51.81 -19.78
CA THR A 55 -5.22 51.61 -18.42
C THR A 55 -5.83 50.37 -17.76
N GLY A 56 -5.30 49.97 -16.60
CA GLY A 56 -5.81 48.82 -15.83
C GLY A 56 -5.32 47.46 -16.33
N ILE A 57 -4.29 47.43 -17.18
CA ILE A 57 -3.69 46.20 -17.72
C ILE A 57 -3.02 45.42 -16.57
N LYS A 58 -3.43 44.16 -16.39
CA LYS A 58 -2.80 43.24 -15.42
C LYS A 58 -1.50 42.67 -15.99
N ASP A 59 -0.62 42.23 -15.10
CA ASP A 59 0.68 41.62 -15.44
C ASP A 59 0.59 40.40 -16.38
N TRP A 60 -0.51 39.66 -16.34
CA TRP A 60 -0.79 38.53 -17.24
C TRP A 60 -1.43 38.93 -18.59
N VAL A 61 -1.66 40.22 -18.83
CA VAL A 61 -2.21 40.76 -20.09
C VAL A 61 -1.20 41.69 -20.75
N SER A 62 -1.00 41.53 -22.06
CA SER A 62 -0.21 42.44 -22.89
C SER A 62 -1.07 43.01 -24.02
N ILE A 63 -0.98 44.32 -24.25
CA ILE A 63 -1.67 45.00 -25.34
C ILE A 63 -0.63 45.69 -26.21
N ASN A 64 -0.65 45.43 -27.53
CA ASN A 64 0.38 45.91 -28.45
C ASN A 64 0.44 47.44 -28.59
N LYS A 65 -0.68 48.14 -28.32
CA LYS A 65 -0.80 49.60 -28.31
C LYS A 65 -1.66 50.06 -27.14
N THR A 66 -1.12 50.90 -26.28
CA THR A 66 -1.82 51.42 -25.09
C THR A 66 -2.34 52.85 -25.26
N SER A 67 -2.09 53.48 -26.40
CA SER A 67 -2.68 54.76 -26.79
C SER A 67 -2.76 54.88 -28.31
N GLY A 68 -3.62 55.79 -28.78
CA GLY A 68 -3.80 56.03 -30.21
C GLY A 68 -4.74 57.20 -30.48
N ASN A 69 -5.06 57.42 -31.75
CA ASN A 69 -5.98 58.45 -32.20
C ASN A 69 -6.78 57.94 -33.40
N GLY A 70 -8.09 58.12 -33.35
CA GLY A 70 -8.97 57.59 -34.38
C GLY A 70 -9.23 56.10 -34.23
N ASN A 71 -9.77 55.51 -35.30
CA ASN A 71 -10.08 54.08 -35.37
C ASN A 71 -8.80 53.23 -35.47
N GLU A 72 -8.74 52.17 -34.68
CA GLU A 72 -7.56 51.31 -34.55
C GLU A 72 -7.95 49.87 -34.17
N THR A 73 -7.08 48.91 -34.48
CA THR A 73 -7.24 47.52 -33.99
C THR A 73 -6.06 47.20 -33.08
N ILE A 74 -6.37 46.84 -31.84
CA ILE A 74 -5.40 46.40 -30.84
C ILE A 74 -5.40 44.87 -30.74
N ILE A 75 -4.26 44.31 -30.32
CA ILE A 75 -4.09 42.89 -30.03
C ILE A 75 -3.92 42.74 -28.54
N VAL A 76 -4.84 42.01 -27.90
CA VAL A 76 -4.79 41.64 -26.49
C VAL A 76 -4.24 40.23 -26.39
N THR A 77 -3.13 40.04 -25.70
CA THR A 77 -2.46 38.76 -25.48
C THR A 77 -2.51 38.42 -23.99
N VAL A 78 -2.82 37.16 -23.66
CA VAL A 78 -2.81 36.65 -22.28
C VAL A 78 -1.66 35.65 -22.10
N LEU A 79 -1.03 35.63 -20.93
CA LEU A 79 -0.11 34.57 -20.53
C LEU A 79 -0.87 33.28 -20.19
N GLU A 80 -0.18 32.14 -20.10
CA GLU A 80 -0.80 30.92 -19.60
C GLU A 80 -1.26 31.07 -18.14
N ASN A 81 -2.28 30.29 -17.76
CA ASN A 81 -2.89 30.34 -16.44
C ASN A 81 -2.93 28.95 -15.81
N ASP A 82 -1.92 28.58 -15.03
CA ASP A 82 -1.92 27.30 -14.29
C ASP A 82 -2.62 27.40 -12.91
N GLY A 83 -3.19 28.55 -12.56
CA GLY A 83 -3.96 28.77 -11.34
C GLY A 83 -5.47 28.63 -11.54
N LEU A 84 -6.26 29.20 -10.63
CA LEU A 84 -7.71 29.35 -10.79
C LEU A 84 -8.09 30.28 -11.96
N ASP A 85 -9.35 30.20 -12.38
CA ASP A 85 -9.92 31.13 -13.36
C ASP A 85 -9.71 32.59 -12.90
N ARG A 86 -9.29 33.45 -13.83
CA ARG A 86 -8.94 34.85 -13.54
C ARG A 86 -9.63 35.81 -14.49
N GLU A 87 -9.93 37.02 -14.01
CA GLU A 87 -10.51 38.08 -14.82
C GLU A 87 -9.94 39.46 -14.48
N CYS A 88 -9.99 40.36 -15.46
CA CYS A 88 -9.73 41.78 -15.27
C CYS A 88 -10.53 42.64 -16.24
N THR A 89 -10.62 43.93 -15.94
CA THR A 89 -11.21 44.93 -16.83
C THR A 89 -10.15 45.94 -17.19
N VAL A 90 -9.94 46.17 -18.49
CA VAL A 90 -9.11 47.27 -18.99
C VAL A 90 -10.01 48.44 -19.39
N ASN A 91 -9.57 49.65 -19.05
CA ASN A 91 -10.32 50.88 -19.29
C ASN A 91 -9.73 51.63 -20.48
N ILE A 92 -10.59 52.12 -21.37
CA ILE A 92 -10.24 52.96 -22.51
C ILE A 92 -10.83 54.34 -22.25
N SER A 93 -9.95 55.31 -22.07
CA SER A 93 -10.30 56.71 -21.82
C SER A 93 -10.08 57.54 -23.06
N SER A 94 -10.99 58.46 -23.34
CA SER A 94 -10.88 59.49 -24.37
C SER A 94 -11.57 60.76 -23.88
N SER A 95 -11.74 61.78 -24.73
CA SER A 95 -12.63 62.90 -24.41
C SER A 95 -14.13 62.57 -24.51
N ALA A 96 -14.49 61.38 -25.01
CA ALA A 96 -15.84 60.83 -24.98
C ALA A 96 -16.11 60.05 -23.68
N ALA A 97 -17.31 59.48 -23.54
CA ALA A 97 -17.61 58.55 -22.45
C ALA A 97 -16.63 57.34 -22.49
N PRO A 98 -16.11 56.88 -21.34
CA PRO A 98 -15.13 55.80 -21.31
C PRO A 98 -15.74 54.46 -21.73
N ALA A 99 -14.93 53.63 -22.36
CA ALA A 99 -15.27 52.25 -22.72
C ALA A 99 -14.42 51.26 -21.90
N THR A 100 -14.86 50.01 -21.80
CA THR A 100 -14.13 48.96 -21.08
C THR A 100 -14.10 47.67 -21.86
N ILE A 101 -13.04 46.88 -21.71
CA ILE A 101 -12.98 45.51 -22.21
C ILE A 101 -12.83 44.58 -21.01
N LYS A 102 -13.79 43.66 -20.83
CA LYS A 102 -13.68 42.59 -19.83
C LYS A 102 -12.86 41.43 -20.40
N ILE A 103 -11.81 41.03 -19.72
CA ILE A 103 -10.95 39.89 -20.09
C ILE A 103 -11.14 38.80 -19.04
N SER A 104 -11.56 37.62 -19.46
CA SER A 104 -11.60 36.42 -18.61
C SER A 104 -10.72 35.32 -19.20
N GLN A 105 -10.06 34.56 -18.33
CA GLN A 105 -9.22 33.44 -18.72
C GLN A 105 -9.44 32.27 -17.77
N THR A 106 -9.73 31.08 -18.31
CA THR A 106 -9.85 29.87 -17.48
C THR A 106 -8.48 29.41 -16.99
N GLY A 107 -8.43 28.66 -15.89
CA GLY A 107 -7.25 27.88 -15.49
C GLY A 107 -7.05 26.69 -16.43
N ARG A 108 -5.80 26.45 -16.86
CA ARG A 108 -5.39 25.25 -17.61
C ARG A 108 -5.52 24.04 -16.68
N PRO A 109 -6.24 22.96 -17.07
CA PRO A 109 -6.50 21.83 -16.20
C PRO A 109 -5.24 21.29 -15.53
N ASN A 110 -5.23 21.24 -14.19
CA ASN A 110 -4.18 20.60 -13.41
C ASN A 110 -4.79 19.68 -12.34
N LEU A 111 -4.17 18.53 -12.12
CA LEU A 111 -4.58 17.58 -11.10
C LEU A 111 -3.36 16.91 -10.50
N ASN A 112 -3.18 17.06 -9.19
CA ASN A 112 -2.12 16.41 -8.44
C ASN A 112 -2.75 15.63 -7.26
N VAL A 113 -2.28 14.39 -7.09
CA VAL A 113 -2.63 13.51 -5.96
C VAL A 113 -1.32 13.06 -5.30
N SER A 114 -1.23 13.16 -3.97
CA SER A 114 0.02 13.00 -3.22
C SER A 114 0.62 11.59 -3.28
N GLU A 115 -0.23 10.55 -3.31
CA GLU A 115 0.18 9.14 -3.29
C GLU A 115 -0.65 8.35 -4.32
N LYS A 116 0.01 7.46 -5.06
CA LYS A 116 -0.61 6.69 -6.16
C LYS A 116 -0.71 5.20 -5.88
N ASP A 117 -0.07 4.71 -4.81
CA ASP A 117 -0.03 3.31 -4.44
C ASP A 117 -0.30 3.18 -2.94
N LEU A 118 -1.46 2.63 -2.59
CA LEU A 118 -1.89 2.48 -1.20
C LEU A 118 -1.93 1.00 -0.80
N GLU A 119 -1.12 0.65 0.19
CA GLU A 119 -1.11 -0.71 0.76
C GLU A 119 -1.84 -0.77 2.12
N PHE A 120 -2.68 -1.78 2.28
CA PHE A 120 -3.42 -2.07 3.52
C PHE A 120 -3.21 -3.52 3.97
N GLY A 121 -3.24 -3.76 5.28
CA GLY A 121 -3.36 -5.11 5.83
C GLY A 121 -4.76 -5.71 5.61
N SER A 122 -4.96 -6.96 6.04
CA SER A 122 -6.26 -7.64 5.92
C SER A 122 -7.37 -7.03 6.77
N GLU A 123 -7.03 -6.29 7.82
CA GLU A 123 -8.02 -5.61 8.67
C GLU A 123 -8.61 -4.36 7.99
N ALA A 124 -9.72 -3.88 8.54
CA ALA A 124 -10.24 -2.58 8.16
C ALA A 124 -9.22 -1.48 8.49
N GLY A 125 -9.07 -0.50 7.61
CA GLY A 125 -8.06 0.53 7.78
C GLY A 125 -8.35 1.77 6.95
N GLU A 126 -7.62 2.85 7.23
CA GLU A 126 -7.75 4.13 6.54
C GLU A 126 -6.40 4.77 6.27
N LYS A 127 -6.33 5.48 5.15
CA LYS A 127 -5.21 6.34 4.74
C LYS A 127 -5.76 7.65 4.18
N GLU A 128 -4.92 8.67 4.15
CA GLU A 128 -5.26 9.98 3.59
C GLU A 128 -4.34 10.28 2.41
N VAL A 129 -4.91 10.86 1.35
CA VAL A 129 -4.17 11.46 0.24
C VAL A 129 -4.60 12.92 0.10
N THR A 130 -3.72 13.77 -0.43
CA THR A 130 -4.08 15.15 -0.75
C THR A 130 -4.31 15.33 -2.24
N VAL A 131 -5.28 16.17 -2.58
CA VAL A 131 -5.64 16.56 -3.94
C VAL A 131 -5.44 18.06 -4.08
N LYS A 132 -4.72 18.48 -5.14
CA LYS A 132 -4.58 19.88 -5.54
C LYS A 132 -4.93 20.04 -7.00
N THR A 133 -5.87 20.94 -7.29
CA THR A 133 -6.46 21.12 -8.62
C THR A 133 -7.11 22.49 -8.76
N ASN A 134 -7.02 23.07 -9.94
CA ASN A 134 -7.71 24.30 -10.32
C ASN A 134 -9.09 24.09 -10.96
N LYS A 135 -9.55 22.83 -11.04
CA LYS A 135 -10.90 22.44 -11.47
C LYS A 135 -11.57 21.61 -10.39
N ASP A 136 -12.91 21.64 -10.39
CA ASP A 136 -13.70 20.71 -9.59
C ASP A 136 -13.31 19.27 -9.93
N TRP A 137 -13.27 18.41 -8.92
CA TRP A 137 -12.77 17.06 -9.07
C TRP A 137 -13.76 16.03 -8.53
N THR A 138 -13.65 14.80 -9.03
CA THR A 138 -14.43 13.64 -8.61
C THR A 138 -13.52 12.42 -8.47
N VAL A 139 -13.94 11.45 -7.65
CA VAL A 139 -13.28 10.16 -7.52
C VAL A 139 -14.24 9.06 -7.94
N GLN A 140 -13.90 8.35 -8.99
CA GLN A 140 -14.56 7.11 -9.35
C GLN A 140 -13.99 5.95 -8.53
N ASN A 141 -14.88 5.24 -7.86
CA ASN A 141 -14.57 4.01 -7.12
C ASN A 141 -15.48 2.88 -7.63
N ASN A 142 -14.89 1.85 -8.22
CA ASN A 142 -15.60 0.67 -8.69
C ASN A 142 -15.45 -0.53 -7.73
N CYS A 143 -14.86 -0.32 -6.54
CA CYS A 143 -14.64 -1.32 -5.52
C CYS A 143 -15.58 -1.07 -4.34
N ASP A 144 -16.49 -2.01 -4.09
CA ASP A 144 -17.44 -1.98 -2.97
C ASP A 144 -16.75 -2.01 -1.59
N TRP A 145 -15.56 -2.61 -1.52
CA TRP A 145 -14.76 -2.71 -0.31
C TRP A 145 -13.90 -1.47 0.00
N ILE A 146 -13.89 -0.47 -0.88
CA ILE A 146 -13.22 0.82 -0.67
C ILE A 146 -14.28 1.88 -0.42
N THR A 147 -14.05 2.78 0.54
CA THR A 147 -14.86 3.98 0.78
C THR A 147 -13.98 5.20 0.64
N VAL A 148 -14.45 6.22 -0.09
CA VAL A 148 -13.70 7.47 -0.33
C VAL A 148 -14.51 8.66 0.17
N THR A 149 -13.91 9.48 1.03
CA THR A 149 -14.57 10.65 1.62
C THR A 149 -13.61 11.86 1.67
N PRO A 150 -13.94 12.99 1.03
CA PRO A 150 -15.05 13.16 0.08
C PRO A 150 -14.73 12.53 -1.28
N SER A 151 -15.77 12.14 -2.04
CA SER A 151 -15.63 11.60 -3.42
C SER A 151 -15.72 12.68 -4.50
N SER A 152 -15.85 13.95 -4.11
CA SER A 152 -15.73 15.10 -4.99
C SER A 152 -15.36 16.34 -4.19
N GLY A 153 -14.83 17.35 -4.87
CA GLY A 153 -14.47 18.63 -4.26
C GLY A 153 -14.37 19.74 -5.28
N LYS A 154 -14.14 20.95 -4.78
CA LYS A 154 -14.08 22.17 -5.60
C LYS A 154 -12.65 22.50 -6.00
N ALA A 155 -12.48 23.25 -7.08
CA ALA A 155 -11.20 23.87 -7.41
C ALA A 155 -10.63 24.66 -6.22
N SER A 156 -9.33 24.50 -5.93
CA SER A 156 -8.67 25.18 -4.82
C SER A 156 -7.15 25.24 -5.02
N ASP A 157 -6.55 26.38 -4.68
CA ASP A 157 -5.10 26.54 -4.65
C ASP A 157 -4.43 25.86 -3.43
N SER A 158 -5.23 25.48 -2.44
CA SER A 158 -4.81 24.72 -1.26
C SER A 158 -5.07 23.22 -1.44
N GLU A 159 -4.22 22.40 -0.83
CA GLU A 159 -4.41 20.95 -0.77
C GLU A 159 -5.71 20.58 -0.03
N GLN A 160 -6.43 19.61 -0.59
CA GLN A 160 -7.66 19.05 -0.04
C GLN A 160 -7.42 17.60 0.38
N THR A 161 -7.74 17.25 1.63
CA THR A 161 -7.57 15.88 2.13
C THR A 161 -8.72 14.98 1.68
N VAL A 162 -8.37 13.80 1.18
CA VAL A 162 -9.29 12.71 0.82
C VAL A 162 -8.93 11.47 1.62
N LYS A 163 -9.88 11.00 2.42
CA LYS A 163 -9.76 9.78 3.22
C LYS A 163 -10.21 8.57 2.40
N ILE A 164 -9.36 7.55 2.36
CA ILE A 164 -9.59 6.28 1.69
C ILE A 164 -9.60 5.20 2.77
N ALA A 165 -10.75 4.57 2.97
CA ALA A 165 -10.94 3.49 3.93
C ALA A 165 -11.22 2.18 3.21
N VAL A 166 -10.75 1.07 3.78
CA VAL A 166 -10.97 -0.28 3.28
C VAL A 166 -11.72 -1.10 4.34
N ALA A 167 -12.69 -1.91 3.92
CA ALA A 167 -13.29 -2.93 4.78
C ALA A 167 -12.29 -4.07 5.05
N ALA A 168 -12.48 -4.84 6.12
CA ALA A 168 -11.67 -6.04 6.33
C ALA A 168 -11.78 -7.01 5.14
N ASN A 169 -10.68 -7.69 4.81
CA ASN A 169 -10.60 -8.68 3.75
C ASN A 169 -10.41 -10.08 4.36
N THR A 170 -11.49 -10.85 4.39
CA THR A 170 -11.50 -12.23 4.92
C THR A 170 -11.16 -13.29 3.88
N GLU A 171 -10.81 -12.89 2.66
CA GLU A 171 -10.48 -13.78 1.56
C GLU A 171 -9.01 -13.60 1.15
N SER A 172 -8.65 -14.05 -0.05
CA SER A 172 -7.35 -13.78 -0.66
C SER A 172 -7.11 -12.28 -0.90
N GLU A 173 -5.86 -11.92 -1.11
CA GLU A 173 -5.45 -10.56 -1.47
C GLU A 173 -6.30 -9.99 -2.62
N ARG A 174 -6.64 -8.70 -2.51
CA ARG A 174 -7.45 -7.98 -3.51
C ARG A 174 -6.82 -6.64 -3.88
N THR A 175 -7.09 -6.22 -5.10
CA THR A 175 -6.62 -4.94 -5.66
C THR A 175 -7.79 -4.13 -6.19
N GLY A 176 -7.69 -2.81 -6.09
CA GLY A 176 -8.65 -1.85 -6.59
C GLY A 176 -7.96 -0.64 -7.21
N GLU A 177 -8.70 0.14 -7.98
CA GLU A 177 -8.20 1.36 -8.59
C GLU A 177 -9.22 2.48 -8.38
N LEU A 178 -8.76 3.59 -7.81
CA LEU A 178 -9.50 4.83 -7.70
C LEU A 178 -9.06 5.76 -8.83
N THR A 179 -10.01 6.39 -9.52
CA THR A 179 -9.70 7.38 -10.56
C THR A 179 -10.13 8.76 -10.09
N PHE A 180 -9.15 9.61 -9.77
CA PHE A 180 -9.34 11.03 -9.52
C PHE A 180 -9.40 11.73 -10.87
N ALA A 181 -10.46 12.49 -11.14
CA ALA A 181 -10.66 13.14 -12.43
C ALA A 181 -11.19 14.57 -12.27
N ILE A 182 -10.74 15.46 -13.15
CA ILE A 182 -11.28 16.83 -13.28
C ILE A 182 -12.09 16.99 -14.57
N ASP A 183 -11.84 16.13 -15.56
CA ASP A 183 -12.62 15.98 -16.78
C ASP A 183 -12.36 14.58 -17.39
N ALA A 184 -12.88 14.31 -18.59
CA ALA A 184 -12.75 13.02 -19.26
C ALA A 184 -11.31 12.73 -19.77
N GLU A 185 -10.47 13.76 -19.91
CA GLU A 185 -9.14 13.67 -20.50
C GLU A 185 -8.03 13.74 -19.44
N THR A 186 -8.30 14.37 -18.29
CA THR A 186 -7.34 14.62 -17.21
C THR A 186 -7.73 13.86 -15.95
N SER A 187 -6.99 12.79 -15.67
CA SER A 187 -7.18 11.95 -14.49
C SER A 187 -5.87 11.41 -13.90
N VAL A 188 -5.91 11.05 -12.62
CA VAL A 188 -4.86 10.35 -11.88
C VAL A 188 -5.44 9.08 -11.28
N LYS A 189 -4.79 7.95 -11.54
CA LYS A 189 -5.15 6.65 -10.97
C LYS A 189 -4.35 6.42 -9.68
N VAL A 190 -5.05 5.94 -8.66
CA VAL A 190 -4.49 5.50 -7.39
C VAL A 190 -4.80 4.01 -7.22
N SER A 191 -3.76 3.19 -7.22
CA SER A 191 -3.85 1.75 -6.98
C SER A 191 -3.98 1.48 -5.48
N VAL A 192 -4.90 0.60 -5.12
CA VAL A 192 -5.13 0.16 -3.74
C VAL A 192 -4.94 -1.34 -3.67
N ARG A 193 -4.00 -1.80 -2.84
CA ARG A 193 -3.74 -3.21 -2.58
C ARG A 193 -4.05 -3.53 -1.13
N GLN A 194 -4.88 -4.54 -0.90
CA GLN A 194 -5.22 -4.99 0.44
C GLN A 194 -4.88 -6.47 0.60
N GLU A 195 -4.06 -6.79 1.60
CA GLU A 195 -3.77 -8.17 1.97
C GLU A 195 -5.06 -8.95 2.30
N GLY A 196 -5.03 -10.26 2.07
CA GLY A 196 -6.09 -11.17 2.50
C GLY A 196 -5.75 -11.84 3.83
N SER A 197 -6.77 -12.32 4.55
CA SER A 197 -6.56 -13.23 5.69
C SER A 197 -6.58 -14.72 5.29
N VAL A 198 -6.65 -15.00 3.98
CA VAL A 198 -6.60 -16.35 3.41
C VAL A 198 -5.52 -16.44 2.33
N LEU A 199 -4.81 -17.58 2.32
CA LEU A 199 -3.86 -18.00 1.31
C LEU A 199 -4.35 -19.29 0.67
N GLU A 200 -4.55 -19.31 -0.64
CA GLU A 200 -4.85 -20.54 -1.38
C GLU A 200 -3.56 -21.15 -1.93
N TYR A 201 -3.29 -22.40 -1.57
CA TYR A 201 -2.11 -23.13 -2.03
C TYR A 201 -2.44 -24.61 -2.24
N ALA A 202 -2.10 -25.11 -3.44
CA ALA A 202 -2.37 -26.49 -3.86
C ALA A 202 -3.84 -26.93 -3.66
N GLY A 203 -4.79 -26.04 -3.96
CA GLY A 203 -6.23 -26.29 -3.81
C GLY A 203 -6.75 -26.28 -2.37
N VAL A 204 -5.92 -25.86 -1.41
CA VAL A 204 -6.28 -25.73 0.00
C VAL A 204 -6.23 -24.26 0.40
N LYS A 205 -7.31 -23.77 1.04
CA LYS A 205 -7.32 -22.47 1.70
C LYS A 205 -6.71 -22.58 3.10
N TYR A 206 -5.79 -21.67 3.41
CA TYR A 206 -5.15 -21.54 4.70
C TYR A 206 -5.42 -20.14 5.25
N ARG A 207 -5.83 -20.04 6.51
CA ARG A 207 -5.86 -18.74 7.19
C ARG A 207 -4.45 -18.20 7.38
N THR A 208 -4.31 -16.89 7.32
CA THR A 208 -3.08 -16.16 7.64
C THR A 208 -3.35 -15.14 8.72
N VAL A 209 -2.33 -14.79 9.49
CA VAL A 209 -2.45 -13.89 10.63
C VAL A 209 -1.23 -12.99 10.71
N LYS A 210 -1.46 -11.68 10.89
CA LYS A 210 -0.40 -10.73 11.19
C LYS A 210 -0.20 -10.65 12.70
N MET A 211 0.95 -11.11 13.16
CA MET A 211 1.27 -11.17 14.59
C MET A 211 1.76 -9.81 15.09
N LYS A 212 1.84 -9.64 16.42
CA LYS A 212 2.28 -8.39 17.07
C LYS A 212 3.69 -7.91 16.66
N ASP A 213 4.53 -8.78 16.11
CA ASP A 213 5.84 -8.43 15.56
C ASP A 213 5.77 -7.86 14.12
N GLY A 214 4.56 -7.69 13.59
CA GLY A 214 4.29 -7.18 12.24
C GLY A 214 4.42 -8.22 11.13
N ARG A 215 4.84 -9.44 11.43
CA ARG A 215 5.03 -10.50 10.43
C ARG A 215 3.74 -11.27 10.19
N THR A 216 3.52 -11.66 8.93
CA THR A 216 2.36 -12.47 8.54
C THR A 216 2.74 -13.94 8.51
N TRP A 217 2.04 -14.75 9.31
CA TRP A 217 2.21 -16.20 9.42
C TRP A 217 1.03 -16.92 8.79
N MET A 218 1.23 -18.14 8.30
CA MET A 218 0.12 -19.08 8.17
C MET A 218 -0.42 -19.35 9.59
N ALA A 219 -1.74 -19.31 9.78
CA ALA A 219 -2.38 -19.63 11.06
C ALA A 219 -2.67 -21.14 11.21
N GLU A 220 -2.35 -21.91 10.18
CA GLU A 220 -2.60 -23.35 10.11
C GLU A 220 -1.34 -24.07 9.66
N ASN A 221 -1.18 -25.32 10.10
CA ASN A 221 -0.08 -26.16 9.64
C ASN A 221 -0.31 -26.58 8.18
N LEU A 222 0.79 -26.71 7.44
CA LEU A 222 0.77 -27.04 6.02
C LEU A 222 0.20 -28.45 5.79
N ARG A 223 -0.72 -28.58 4.83
CA ARG A 223 -1.37 -29.83 4.40
C ARG A 223 -0.96 -30.22 2.97
N TYR A 224 0.12 -29.64 2.47
CA TYR A 224 0.63 -29.88 1.13
C TYR A 224 1.32 -31.25 1.04
N VAL A 225 0.92 -32.07 0.07
CA VAL A 225 1.59 -33.33 -0.23
C VAL A 225 2.48 -33.13 -1.46
N PRO A 226 3.81 -33.17 -1.34
CA PRO A 226 4.71 -33.05 -2.48
C PRO A 226 4.45 -34.15 -3.53
N GLU A 227 4.69 -33.82 -4.80
CA GLU A 227 4.53 -34.75 -5.91
C GLU A 227 5.29 -36.07 -5.66
N GLY A 228 4.64 -37.20 -5.93
CA GLY A 228 5.22 -38.53 -5.71
C GLY A 228 5.25 -39.01 -4.25
N LYS A 229 4.77 -38.22 -3.29
CA LYS A 229 4.62 -38.63 -1.88
C LYS A 229 3.19 -39.05 -1.57
N THR A 230 3.03 -39.87 -0.54
CA THR A 230 1.72 -40.21 0.05
C THR A 230 1.85 -40.21 1.56
N PRO A 231 1.01 -39.48 2.32
CA PRO A 231 1.12 -39.45 3.79
C PRO A 231 1.05 -40.85 4.40
N SER A 232 1.96 -41.15 5.32
CA SER A 232 2.06 -42.45 5.98
C SER A 232 1.78 -42.37 7.48
N SER A 233 1.26 -43.46 8.05
CA SER A 233 1.16 -43.65 9.51
C SER A 233 2.30 -44.49 10.07
N ASN A 234 3.25 -44.92 9.25
CA ASN A 234 4.42 -45.69 9.66
C ASN A 234 5.66 -44.78 9.75
N PRO A 235 6.11 -44.38 10.95
CA PRO A 235 7.24 -43.46 11.10
C PRO A 235 8.61 -44.10 10.76
N ALA A 236 8.66 -45.40 10.44
CA ALA A 236 9.88 -46.12 10.10
C ALA A 236 10.15 -46.23 8.60
N ASP A 237 9.19 -45.85 7.74
CA ASP A 237 9.31 -46.02 6.28
C ASP A 237 10.22 -45.00 5.60
N GLY A 238 10.58 -43.90 6.28
CA GLY A 238 11.39 -42.83 5.70
C GLY A 238 10.67 -42.09 4.56
N ASN A 239 9.34 -42.13 4.50
CA ASN A 239 8.55 -41.50 3.44
C ASN A 239 8.68 -39.97 3.43
N GLY A 240 8.96 -39.35 4.59
CA GLY A 240 9.18 -37.91 4.73
C GLY A 240 7.91 -37.07 4.84
N VAL A 241 6.73 -37.70 4.69
CA VAL A 241 5.41 -37.10 4.95
C VAL A 241 4.58 -38.09 5.76
N TRP A 242 4.10 -37.67 6.93
CA TRP A 242 3.34 -38.52 7.83
C TRP A 242 2.08 -37.85 8.35
N ASN A 243 1.12 -38.70 8.71
CA ASN A 243 -0.11 -38.31 9.38
C ASN A 243 0.17 -37.74 10.78
N PRO A 244 -0.63 -36.76 11.25
CA PRO A 244 -0.48 -36.19 12.59
C PRO A 244 -0.92 -37.17 13.68
N VAL A 245 -0.62 -36.82 14.93
CA VAL A 245 -1.08 -37.57 16.11
C VAL A 245 -2.52 -37.15 16.46
N GLY A 246 -3.43 -38.12 16.46
CA GLY A 246 -4.79 -37.98 16.93
C GLY A 246 -4.89 -37.82 18.45
N ASP A 247 -6.09 -37.53 18.92
CA ASP A 247 -6.34 -37.29 20.35
C ASP A 247 -6.34 -38.58 21.18
N ASP A 248 -6.26 -39.75 20.52
CA ASP A 248 -6.00 -41.05 21.14
C ASP A 248 -4.49 -41.36 21.31
N GLY A 249 -3.62 -40.42 20.90
CA GLY A 249 -2.17 -40.55 20.96
C GLY A 249 -1.55 -41.43 19.86
N LYS A 250 -2.32 -41.78 18.82
CA LYS A 250 -1.88 -42.58 17.67
C LYS A 250 -1.90 -41.77 16.37
N PRO A 251 -1.18 -42.17 15.30
CA PRO A 251 -1.35 -41.54 14.00
C PRO A 251 -2.80 -41.63 13.51
N THR A 252 -3.34 -40.53 12.98
CA THR A 252 -4.73 -40.46 12.49
C THR A 252 -4.79 -40.10 11.01
N THR A 253 -5.64 -40.80 10.25
CA THR A 253 -5.95 -40.50 8.85
C THR A 253 -7.27 -39.75 8.69
N ASP A 254 -7.89 -39.33 9.80
CA ASP A 254 -9.15 -38.59 9.77
C ASP A 254 -8.95 -37.22 9.11
N ALA A 255 -9.83 -36.89 8.16
CA ALA A 255 -9.69 -35.68 7.35
C ALA A 255 -9.88 -34.40 8.19
N ALA A 256 -10.76 -34.40 9.19
CA ALA A 256 -10.96 -33.24 10.05
C ALA A 256 -9.76 -33.03 10.98
N ALA A 257 -9.21 -34.11 11.54
CA ALA A 257 -7.98 -34.06 12.32
C ALA A 257 -6.79 -33.58 11.48
N ILE A 258 -6.66 -34.02 10.22
CA ILE A 258 -5.62 -33.53 9.30
C ILE A 258 -5.84 -32.05 8.96
N ALA A 259 -7.09 -31.62 8.77
CA ALA A 259 -7.42 -30.21 8.55
C ALA A 259 -6.96 -29.34 9.74
N GLU A 260 -7.22 -29.76 10.98
CA GLU A 260 -6.79 -29.07 12.20
C GLU A 260 -5.26 -29.12 12.41
N LYS A 261 -4.64 -30.28 12.14
CA LYS A 261 -3.28 -30.61 12.61
C LYS A 261 -2.18 -30.43 11.57
N GLY A 262 -2.52 -30.45 10.29
CA GLY A 262 -1.55 -30.53 9.20
C GLY A 262 -0.84 -31.89 9.13
N TYR A 263 0.09 -32.01 8.18
CA TYR A 263 0.99 -33.17 8.12
C TYR A 263 2.29 -32.91 8.89
N LEU A 264 2.99 -34.01 9.19
CA LEU A 264 4.35 -34.00 9.71
C LEU A 264 5.33 -34.27 8.56
N TYR A 265 6.40 -33.51 8.48
CA TYR A 265 7.41 -33.61 7.43
C TYR A 265 8.80 -33.79 8.01
N ASP A 266 9.69 -34.43 7.24
CA ASP A 266 11.13 -34.35 7.46
C ASP A 266 11.75 -33.16 6.69
N TYR A 267 12.98 -32.83 7.05
CA TYR A 267 13.70 -31.70 6.48
C TYR A 267 14.07 -31.90 5.01
N PRO A 268 14.55 -33.08 4.55
CA PRO A 268 14.80 -33.30 3.13
C PRO A 268 13.57 -33.08 2.25
N THR A 269 12.40 -33.50 2.72
CA THR A 269 11.13 -33.28 2.02
C THR A 269 10.77 -31.81 1.98
N VAL A 270 10.88 -31.12 3.12
CA VAL A 270 10.54 -29.70 3.24
C VAL A 270 11.44 -28.82 2.39
N PHE A 271 12.75 -29.07 2.36
CA PHE A 271 13.70 -28.31 1.55
C PHE A 271 13.73 -28.75 0.09
N LYS A 272 13.10 -29.88 -0.25
CA LYS A 272 13.18 -30.51 -1.57
C LYS A 272 14.63 -30.79 -1.98
N ALA A 273 15.47 -31.13 -1.00
CA ALA A 273 16.91 -31.28 -1.17
C ALA A 273 17.48 -32.26 -0.14
N GLU A 274 18.62 -32.88 -0.46
CA GLU A 274 19.34 -33.69 0.52
C GLU A 274 19.93 -32.80 1.62
N VAL A 275 19.76 -33.22 2.88
CA VAL A 275 20.33 -32.55 4.05
C VAL A 275 21.46 -33.41 4.59
N THR A 276 22.65 -32.82 4.67
CA THR A 276 23.89 -33.47 5.04
C THR A 276 24.59 -32.70 6.16
N LYS A 277 25.63 -33.31 6.74
CA LYS A 277 26.51 -32.65 7.72
C LYS A 277 27.24 -31.41 7.15
N ASP A 278 27.37 -31.30 5.83
CA ASP A 278 28.17 -30.27 5.18
C ASP A 278 27.33 -29.09 4.65
N ASN A 279 26.02 -29.27 4.46
CA ASN A 279 25.12 -28.24 3.91
C ASN A 279 23.99 -27.79 4.84
N TYR A 280 23.86 -28.34 6.05
CA TYR A 280 22.68 -28.08 6.90
C TYR A 280 22.45 -26.61 7.28
N THR A 281 23.47 -25.75 7.19
CA THR A 281 23.36 -24.30 7.46
C THR A 281 22.95 -23.48 6.25
N THR A 282 22.94 -24.04 5.03
CA THR A 282 22.68 -23.29 3.80
C THR A 282 21.19 -23.07 3.52
N PHE A 283 20.32 -23.61 4.37
CA PHE A 283 18.87 -23.58 4.17
C PHE A 283 18.15 -22.42 4.87
N GLU A 284 18.88 -21.55 5.57
CA GLU A 284 18.30 -20.38 6.27
C GLU A 284 17.36 -19.58 5.36
N GLY A 285 16.10 -19.45 5.76
CA GLY A 285 15.08 -18.70 5.00
C GLY A 285 14.65 -19.35 3.68
N ALA A 286 14.95 -20.63 3.44
CA ALA A 286 14.55 -21.32 2.23
C ALA A 286 13.01 -21.36 2.07
N GLN A 287 12.53 -21.19 0.83
CA GLN A 287 11.11 -21.40 0.49
C GLN A 287 10.70 -22.87 0.68
N GLY A 288 11.47 -23.81 0.11
CA GLY A 288 11.17 -25.24 0.20
C GLY A 288 9.79 -25.60 -0.38
N ILE A 289 8.96 -26.28 0.41
CA ILE A 289 7.58 -26.63 0.07
C ILE A 289 6.55 -25.54 0.42
N CYS A 290 6.99 -24.40 0.98
CA CYS A 290 6.11 -23.27 1.22
C CYS A 290 5.59 -22.66 -0.10
N PRO A 291 4.43 -21.99 -0.07
CA PRO A 291 3.91 -21.25 -1.21
C PRO A 291 4.88 -20.18 -1.73
N ASP A 292 4.74 -19.79 -3.00
CA ASP A 292 5.53 -18.69 -3.56
C ASP A 292 5.31 -17.39 -2.77
N GLY A 293 6.38 -16.68 -2.46
CA GLY A 293 6.34 -15.49 -1.59
C GLY A 293 6.29 -15.80 -0.09
N TRP A 294 6.45 -17.07 0.30
CA TRP A 294 6.53 -17.52 1.69
C TRP A 294 7.79 -18.38 1.90
N HIS A 295 8.26 -18.49 3.14
CA HIS A 295 9.41 -19.32 3.49
C HIS A 295 9.26 -20.09 4.79
N ILE A 296 10.17 -21.05 4.99
CA ILE A 296 10.28 -21.84 6.20
C ILE A 296 10.91 -20.96 7.30
N PRO A 297 10.27 -20.78 8.46
CA PRO A 297 10.67 -19.78 9.43
C PRO A 297 12.10 -19.97 9.95
N THR A 298 12.80 -18.87 10.15
CA THR A 298 14.14 -18.86 10.75
C THR A 298 14.09 -18.91 12.28
N ARG A 299 15.23 -19.24 12.92
CA ARG A 299 15.40 -19.12 14.37
C ARG A 299 15.12 -17.68 14.82
N ALA A 300 15.59 -16.69 14.07
CA ALA A 300 15.41 -15.29 14.41
C ALA A 300 13.92 -14.89 14.45
N GLU A 301 13.11 -15.41 13.52
CA GLU A 301 11.67 -15.17 13.49
C GLU A 301 10.94 -15.88 14.63
N PHE A 302 11.32 -17.12 14.94
CA PHE A 302 10.78 -17.78 16.13
C PHE A 302 11.18 -17.08 17.43
N VAL A 303 12.41 -16.56 17.54
CA VAL A 303 12.84 -15.77 18.70
C VAL A 303 12.04 -14.47 18.80
N ALA A 304 11.84 -13.76 17.69
CA ALA A 304 11.02 -12.55 17.68
C ALA A 304 9.56 -12.82 18.11
N LEU A 305 9.06 -14.03 17.85
CA LEU A 305 7.75 -14.48 18.28
C LEU A 305 7.72 -14.84 19.78
N CYS A 306 8.56 -15.79 20.23
CA CYS A 306 8.43 -16.39 21.57
C CYS A 306 9.50 -16.00 22.60
N GLY A 307 10.55 -15.31 22.21
CA GLY A 307 11.57 -14.72 23.08
C GLY A 307 12.54 -15.68 23.77
N ASN A 308 12.29 -16.99 23.79
CA ASN A 308 13.22 -17.97 24.37
C ASN A 308 13.68 -18.98 23.33
N SER A 309 15.00 -19.13 23.19
CA SER A 309 15.62 -20.12 22.32
C SER A 309 16.78 -20.84 23.01
N ASN A 310 16.85 -22.15 22.81
CA ASN A 310 18.07 -22.91 23.05
C ASN A 310 19.28 -22.25 22.36
N LYS A 311 20.46 -22.43 22.95
CA LYS A 311 21.68 -21.79 22.46
C LYS A 311 22.08 -22.25 21.06
N ALA A 312 22.65 -21.35 20.26
CA ALA A 312 23.37 -21.66 19.03
C ALA A 312 24.87 -21.82 19.28
N ASN A 313 25.59 -22.22 18.23
CA ASN A 313 27.05 -22.30 18.28
C ASN A 313 27.64 -20.90 18.53
N GLY A 314 28.57 -20.81 19.49
CA GLY A 314 29.17 -19.55 19.91
C GLY A 314 28.41 -18.81 21.02
N GLU A 315 27.21 -19.24 21.40
CA GLU A 315 26.46 -18.66 22.53
C GLU A 315 26.81 -19.36 23.86
N SER A 316 26.91 -18.57 24.93
CA SER A 316 27.25 -19.05 26.28
C SER A 316 26.09 -19.75 27.00
N GLY A 317 24.85 -19.52 26.56
CA GLY A 317 23.64 -20.06 27.17
C GLY A 317 22.40 -19.81 26.32
N THR A 318 21.22 -20.14 26.88
CA THR A 318 19.92 -19.87 26.27
C THR A 318 19.79 -18.39 25.90
N LEU A 319 19.32 -18.13 24.68
CA LEU A 319 18.99 -16.78 24.22
C LEU A 319 17.62 -16.39 24.77
N ILE A 320 17.56 -15.25 25.47
CA ILE A 320 16.32 -14.65 25.97
C ILE A 320 16.20 -13.23 25.41
N ASP A 321 15.19 -13.02 24.55
CA ASP A 321 14.75 -11.71 24.09
C ASP A 321 13.44 -11.34 24.80
N LYS A 322 13.56 -10.47 25.79
CA LYS A 322 12.40 -9.98 26.56
C LYS A 322 11.51 -9.01 25.77
N ASN A 323 11.99 -8.50 24.62
CA ASN A 323 11.23 -7.60 23.76
C ASN A 323 10.47 -8.35 22.67
N ALA A 324 10.60 -9.68 22.61
CA ALA A 324 9.84 -10.49 21.68
C ALA A 324 8.33 -10.37 21.93
N ALA A 325 7.57 -10.44 20.84
CA ALA A 325 6.17 -10.00 20.80
C ALA A 325 5.24 -10.71 21.80
N TYR A 326 5.55 -11.97 22.14
CA TYR A 326 4.75 -12.78 23.05
C TYR A 326 5.52 -13.30 24.26
N PHE A 327 6.71 -12.76 24.54
CA PHE A 327 7.48 -13.23 25.70
C PHE A 327 6.75 -12.94 27.01
N ASP A 328 6.56 -13.98 27.82
CA ASP A 328 6.00 -13.90 29.17
C ASP A 328 7.05 -14.34 30.19
N GLU A 329 7.35 -13.48 31.17
CA GLU A 329 8.38 -13.76 32.18
C GLU A 329 8.05 -14.99 33.05
N GLY A 330 6.77 -15.21 33.36
CA GLY A 330 6.34 -16.34 34.18
C GLY A 330 6.47 -17.67 33.43
N TYR A 331 6.28 -17.65 32.11
CA TYR A 331 6.46 -18.82 31.25
C TYR A 331 7.90 -18.96 30.76
N ASN A 332 8.71 -17.90 30.80
CA ASN A 332 10.05 -17.85 30.20
C ASN A 332 10.00 -18.30 28.73
N GLY A 333 9.09 -17.71 27.97
CA GLY A 333 8.72 -18.07 26.59
C GLY A 333 7.35 -17.50 26.26
N ALA A 334 6.78 -17.85 25.11
CA ALA A 334 5.41 -17.44 24.81
C ALA A 334 4.38 -18.36 25.46
N LYS A 335 3.30 -17.79 25.98
CA LYS A 335 2.08 -18.55 26.32
C LYS A 335 1.38 -18.93 25.02
N ILE A 336 1.02 -20.21 24.89
CA ILE A 336 0.26 -20.68 23.72
C ILE A 336 -1.12 -20.00 23.66
N THR A 337 -1.78 -19.82 24.80
CA THR A 337 -3.05 -19.06 24.89
C THR A 337 -2.93 -17.62 24.39
N ALA A 338 -1.79 -16.96 24.60
CA ALA A 338 -1.56 -15.59 24.14
C ALA A 338 -1.33 -15.53 22.61
N LEU A 339 -0.65 -16.52 22.04
CA LEU A 339 -0.53 -16.67 20.58
C LEU A 339 -1.90 -16.93 19.95
N ASP A 340 -2.71 -17.79 20.56
CA ASP A 340 -4.03 -18.18 20.06
C ASP A 340 -5.05 -17.06 20.15
N ALA A 341 -5.00 -16.24 21.22
CA ALA A 341 -5.83 -15.06 21.38
C ALA A 341 -5.66 -14.05 20.23
N ASP A 342 -4.46 -14.01 19.63
CA ASP A 342 -4.14 -13.17 18.47
C ASP A 342 -4.25 -13.93 17.14
N GLY A 343 -4.82 -15.14 17.14
CA GLY A 343 -5.16 -15.87 15.92
C GLY A 343 -4.06 -16.79 15.37
N PHE A 344 -2.93 -16.98 16.07
CA PHE A 344 -1.90 -17.95 15.67
C PHE A 344 -2.51 -19.35 15.55
N GLY A 345 -3.29 -19.80 16.54
CA GLY A 345 -3.98 -21.09 16.51
C GLY A 345 -3.01 -22.26 16.56
N TRP A 346 -2.42 -22.51 17.72
CA TRP A 346 -1.45 -23.58 17.94
C TRP A 346 -2.08 -24.93 17.61
N SER A 347 -1.38 -25.66 16.75
CA SER A 347 -1.87 -26.91 16.22
C SER A 347 -1.16 -28.07 16.90
N PHE A 348 -1.92 -28.88 17.64
CA PHE A 348 -1.41 -30.00 18.42
C PHE A 348 -1.20 -31.24 17.53
N SER A 349 -0.26 -31.12 16.61
CA SER A 349 0.07 -32.09 15.56
C SER A 349 0.87 -33.29 16.05
N GLY A 350 1.49 -33.17 17.22
CA GLY A 350 2.44 -34.16 17.73
C GLY A 350 3.80 -34.05 17.05
N VAL A 351 4.62 -35.08 17.22
CA VAL A 351 5.97 -35.16 16.62
C VAL A 351 6.40 -36.61 16.45
N ILE A 352 7.11 -36.89 15.36
CA ILE A 352 7.85 -38.14 15.19
C ILE A 352 9.30 -37.89 15.60
N ASN A 353 9.73 -38.56 16.66
CA ASN A 353 11.10 -38.52 17.15
C ASN A 353 11.94 -39.61 16.51
N LYS A 354 13.18 -39.26 16.17
CA LYS A 354 14.20 -40.18 15.69
C LYS A 354 15.49 -39.90 16.46
N THR A 355 16.17 -40.93 16.97
CA THR A 355 17.32 -40.76 17.87
C THR A 355 18.67 -40.74 17.14
N SER A 356 18.72 -41.21 15.89
CA SER A 356 19.88 -41.17 14.98
C SER A 356 19.39 -41.37 13.54
N PRO A 357 20.20 -41.09 12.50
CA PRO A 357 19.81 -41.33 11.11
C PRO A 357 19.39 -42.78 10.80
N THR A 358 19.93 -43.74 11.54
CA THR A 358 19.65 -45.18 11.38
C THR A 358 18.53 -45.70 12.29
N ALA A 359 18.07 -44.92 13.28
CA ALA A 359 17.01 -45.34 14.18
C ALA A 359 15.63 -45.34 13.49
N ALA A 360 14.74 -46.22 13.93
CA ALA A 360 13.34 -46.16 13.56
C ALA A 360 12.66 -44.93 14.21
N GLY A 361 11.88 -44.19 13.43
CA GLY A 361 11.07 -43.09 13.94
C GLY A 361 9.97 -43.60 14.87
N LYS A 362 9.56 -42.78 15.83
CA LYS A 362 8.46 -43.08 16.75
C LYS A 362 7.60 -41.85 16.99
N TYR A 363 6.28 -42.02 16.89
CA TYR A 363 5.34 -41.01 17.36
C TYR A 363 5.48 -40.78 18.86
N THR A 364 5.36 -39.52 19.26
CA THR A 364 5.26 -39.16 20.68
C THR A 364 3.79 -39.19 21.07
N SER A 365 3.43 -40.03 22.04
CA SER A 365 2.06 -40.26 22.48
C SER A 365 1.75 -39.61 23.84
N THR A 366 2.58 -38.67 24.30
CA THR A 366 2.35 -37.96 25.57
C THR A 366 1.27 -36.91 25.36
N MET A 367 0.14 -37.07 26.07
CA MET A 367 -1.02 -36.21 25.96
C MET A 367 -1.09 -35.23 27.15
N THR A 368 -1.71 -34.08 26.93
CA THR A 368 -2.10 -33.15 27.99
C THR A 368 -3.20 -33.73 28.86
N SER A 369 -3.22 -33.34 30.14
CA SER A 369 -4.22 -33.74 31.12
C SER A 369 -4.39 -32.64 32.16
N ALA A 370 -5.40 -32.76 33.02
CA ALA A 370 -5.58 -31.82 34.14
C ALA A 370 -4.36 -31.72 35.08
N ALA A 371 -3.43 -32.68 35.03
CA ALA A 371 -2.19 -32.65 35.82
C ALA A 371 -1.16 -31.63 35.30
N ASN A 372 -1.23 -31.23 34.03
CA ASN A 372 -0.23 -30.37 33.38
C ASN A 372 -0.81 -29.35 32.39
N CYS A 373 -2.13 -29.29 32.24
CA CYS A 373 -2.84 -28.38 31.36
C CYS A 373 -4.11 -27.86 32.05
N SER A 374 -4.34 -26.55 31.98
CA SER A 374 -5.50 -25.87 32.57
C SER A 374 -6.52 -25.36 31.55
N VAL A 375 -6.25 -25.56 30.26
CA VAL A 375 -7.11 -25.09 29.16
C VAL A 375 -7.94 -26.25 28.64
N ASP A 376 -9.26 -26.17 28.79
CA ASP A 376 -10.18 -27.27 28.45
C ASP A 376 -10.05 -27.74 26.99
N GLY A 377 -9.95 -26.80 26.05
CA GLY A 377 -9.78 -27.11 24.62
C GLY A 377 -8.45 -27.78 24.26
N TYR A 378 -7.47 -27.78 25.18
CA TYR A 378 -6.18 -28.42 24.97
C TYR A 378 -6.08 -29.78 25.65
N LEU A 379 -7.05 -30.20 26.49
CA LEU A 379 -6.99 -31.47 27.20
C LEU A 379 -7.09 -32.66 26.24
N GLY A 380 -6.28 -33.71 26.48
CA GLY A 380 -6.24 -34.89 25.62
C GLY A 380 -5.58 -34.65 24.25
N LYS A 381 -4.90 -33.51 24.06
CA LYS A 381 -4.13 -33.20 22.84
C LYS A 381 -2.66 -33.60 23.01
N PRO A 382 -1.90 -33.84 21.91
CA PRO A 382 -0.47 -34.08 21.99
C PRO A 382 0.28 -32.95 22.71
N SER A 383 0.88 -33.26 23.87
CA SER A 383 1.57 -32.26 24.71
C SER A 383 2.85 -31.70 24.06
N MET A 384 3.41 -32.44 23.11
CA MET A 384 4.65 -32.12 22.42
C MET A 384 4.38 -32.03 20.92
N SER A 385 4.31 -30.81 20.39
CA SER A 385 4.20 -30.52 18.97
C SER A 385 5.33 -29.59 18.57
N TYR A 386 5.84 -29.76 17.35
CA TYR A 386 6.91 -28.93 16.80
C TYR A 386 6.48 -28.30 15.48
N ILE A 387 6.83 -27.03 15.32
CA ILE A 387 6.89 -26.37 14.02
C ILE A 387 8.38 -26.27 13.65
N LEU A 388 8.77 -26.91 12.56
CA LEU A 388 10.16 -26.90 12.09
C LEU A 388 10.58 -25.53 11.54
N GLY A 389 11.88 -25.27 11.56
CA GLY A 389 12.49 -24.04 11.04
C GLY A 389 13.58 -24.32 10.02
N SER A 390 14.11 -23.26 9.42
CA SER A 390 15.14 -23.36 8.37
C SER A 390 16.57 -23.26 8.91
N THR A 391 16.75 -22.77 10.15
CA THR A 391 18.07 -22.53 10.73
C THR A 391 18.73 -23.81 11.22
N GLY A 392 19.83 -24.18 10.56
CA GLY A 392 20.72 -25.25 10.98
C GLY A 392 21.41 -24.94 12.30
N PHE A 393 21.45 -25.92 13.22
CA PHE A 393 22.15 -25.79 14.51
C PHE A 393 23.50 -26.49 14.48
N THR A 394 23.51 -27.83 14.51
CA THR A 394 24.74 -28.61 14.64
C THR A 394 24.55 -30.03 14.12
N VAL A 395 25.66 -30.75 14.01
CA VAL A 395 25.69 -32.20 13.84
C VAL A 395 26.04 -32.83 15.17
N ASN A 396 25.15 -33.65 15.72
CA ASN A 396 25.42 -34.36 16.95
C ASN A 396 26.47 -35.45 16.71
N GLU A 397 27.69 -35.21 17.18
CA GLU A 397 28.85 -36.08 16.96
C GLU A 397 28.67 -37.51 17.48
N LYS A 398 27.79 -37.71 18.48
CA LYS A 398 27.58 -39.05 19.07
C LYS A 398 26.77 -39.98 18.17
N ASN A 399 25.88 -39.43 17.35
CA ASN A 399 24.93 -40.22 16.56
C ASN A 399 24.81 -39.78 15.09
N GLY A 400 25.61 -38.80 14.66
CA GLY A 400 25.62 -38.25 13.31
C GLY A 400 24.35 -37.47 12.95
N ASN A 401 23.55 -37.08 13.92
CA ASN A 401 22.26 -36.47 13.66
C ASN A 401 22.37 -34.97 13.39
N VAL A 402 21.89 -34.50 12.24
CA VAL A 402 21.76 -33.08 11.95
C VAL A 402 20.58 -32.49 12.74
N GLN A 403 20.80 -31.34 13.37
CA GLN A 403 19.80 -30.63 14.15
C GLN A 403 19.55 -29.24 13.58
N PHE A 404 18.28 -28.83 13.67
CA PHE A 404 17.80 -27.50 13.29
C PHE A 404 17.04 -26.88 14.46
N PHE A 405 16.75 -25.59 14.37
CA PHE A 405 15.87 -24.92 15.30
C PHE A 405 14.41 -25.03 14.86
N GLY A 406 13.51 -25.20 15.82
CA GLY A 406 12.06 -25.15 15.62
C GLY A 406 11.35 -24.76 16.90
N VAL A 407 10.12 -24.28 16.83
CA VAL A 407 9.35 -23.94 18.03
C VAL A 407 8.60 -25.17 18.54
N MET A 408 8.62 -25.38 19.84
CA MET A 408 8.04 -26.55 20.51
C MET A 408 7.06 -26.14 21.60
N SER A 409 6.01 -26.95 21.79
CA SER A 409 5.13 -26.82 22.94
C SER A 409 5.71 -27.49 24.19
N THR A 410 5.42 -26.94 25.36
CA THR A 410 5.74 -27.55 26.66
C THR A 410 4.55 -27.36 27.61
N PHE A 411 4.07 -28.46 28.19
CA PHE A 411 3.00 -28.47 29.20
C PHE A 411 3.50 -29.12 30.50
N THR A 412 3.52 -28.36 31.58
CA THR A 412 3.95 -28.79 32.91
C THR A 412 3.08 -28.12 33.96
N LYS A 413 3.26 -28.45 35.25
CA LYS A 413 2.62 -27.72 36.36
C LYS A 413 2.95 -26.23 36.37
N THR A 414 4.06 -25.81 35.77
CA THR A 414 4.46 -24.40 35.65
C THR A 414 3.84 -23.75 34.41
N TYR A 415 3.66 -24.53 33.33
CA TYR A 415 3.22 -24.04 32.02
C TYR A 415 1.88 -24.65 31.63
N MET A 416 0.87 -24.48 32.48
CA MET A 416 -0.44 -25.16 32.32
C MET A 416 -1.28 -24.60 31.16
N GLU A 417 -1.01 -23.38 30.70
CA GLU A 417 -1.62 -22.79 29.50
C GLU A 417 -0.81 -23.09 28.23
N GLY A 418 0.25 -23.90 28.36
CA GLY A 418 1.17 -24.22 27.28
C GLY A 418 2.22 -23.14 27.06
N ARG A 419 3.45 -23.58 26.86
CA ARG A 419 4.59 -22.70 26.53
C ARG A 419 5.14 -23.03 25.15
N ALA A 420 5.38 -22.00 24.34
CA ALA A 420 6.14 -22.07 23.09
C ALA A 420 7.56 -21.52 23.31
N THR A 421 8.58 -22.31 22.95
CA THR A 421 10.00 -21.93 22.97
C THR A 421 10.74 -22.53 21.78
N VAL A 422 11.84 -21.93 21.34
CA VAL A 422 12.66 -22.49 20.27
C VAL A 422 13.58 -23.58 20.80
N GLY A 423 13.32 -24.82 20.39
CA GLY A 423 14.11 -25.99 20.71
C GLY A 423 14.90 -26.53 19.52
N TYR A 424 15.56 -27.67 19.74
CA TYR A 424 16.21 -28.40 18.66
C TYR A 424 15.24 -29.42 18.05
N THR A 425 15.32 -29.58 16.75
CA THR A 425 14.58 -30.58 15.98
C THR A 425 15.55 -31.53 15.30
N ASN A 426 15.07 -32.73 14.97
CA ASN A 426 15.83 -33.73 14.22
C ASN A 426 15.44 -33.65 12.74
N TYR A 427 16.43 -33.56 11.85
CA TYR A 427 16.21 -33.45 10.41
C TYR A 427 15.42 -34.60 9.78
N LEU A 428 15.47 -35.81 10.35
CA LEU A 428 14.71 -37.00 9.93
C LEU A 428 13.55 -37.34 10.87
N GLY A 429 13.27 -36.47 11.85
CA GLY A 429 12.02 -36.52 12.59
C GLY A 429 10.89 -35.94 11.75
N GLY A 430 9.65 -36.17 12.17
CA GLY A 430 8.47 -35.60 11.56
C GLY A 430 7.93 -34.46 12.41
N GLN A 431 7.94 -33.24 11.88
CA GLN A 431 7.39 -32.05 12.53
C GLN A 431 6.40 -31.33 11.60
N SER A 432 5.50 -30.54 12.14
CA SER A 432 4.65 -29.69 11.30
C SER A 432 5.42 -28.52 10.71
N LEU A 433 4.92 -27.96 9.60
CA LEU A 433 5.44 -26.75 8.98
C LEU A 433 4.35 -25.69 8.96
N ARG A 434 4.74 -24.45 9.28
CA ARG A 434 3.91 -23.25 9.18
C ARG A 434 4.75 -22.15 8.56
N CYS A 435 4.43 -21.76 7.34
CA CYS A 435 5.24 -20.82 6.58
C CYS A 435 4.99 -19.38 7.03
N ILE A 436 5.97 -18.51 6.78
CA ILE A 436 5.90 -17.07 7.06
C ILE A 436 6.07 -16.29 5.75
N LYS A 437 5.34 -15.18 5.59
CA LYS A 437 5.34 -14.38 4.36
C LYS A 437 6.67 -13.64 4.23
N ASN A 438 7.20 -13.55 3.01
CA ASN A 438 8.39 -12.75 2.74
C ASN A 438 8.13 -11.27 3.06
N LYS A 439 9.20 -10.58 3.48
CA LYS A 439 9.16 -9.14 3.75
C LYS A 439 9.13 -8.31 2.47
#